data_AF-A0A2W4VX74-F1
#
_entry.id   AF-A0A2W4VX74-F1
#
_cell.length_a   1.000
_cell.length_b   1.000
_cell.length_c   1.000
_cell.angle_alpha   90.00
_cell.angle_beta   90.00
_cell.angle_gamma   90.00
#
_symmetry.space_group_name_H-M   'P 1'
#
loop_
_entity.id
_entity.type
_entity.pdbx_description
1 polymer ?
#
loop_
_entity_poly.entity_id
_entity_poly.type
_entity_poly.pdbx_seq_one_letter_code
_entity_poly.pdbx_strand_id
1 'polypeptide(L)'
;MTTPGSIAFIARSGDRSPYAAFWTALNSEGRILADQGPEIMRWRMADPDQTLKPIVLAKVSGNRIIGYALAQMNKGSSIEPPLLDVIDAIALAEAATAIPELIGTLIDNARLIGAAKVRMQMVSPDLLTLLGPLARRARHEGGWGHAHVRFNDAAMAEFWSPTPFDRDYGICLRSVPEPMGSARARVSPAFAKEKASI
;
A
#
# COMPACT_ATOMS: atom_id res chain seq x y z
N MET A 1 5.87 12.62 7.39
CA MET A 1 4.45 12.24 7.34
C MET A 1 3.89 12.35 8.74
N THR A 2 2.71 12.93 8.90
CA THR A 2 2.01 13.08 10.19
C THR A 2 0.81 12.14 10.20
N THR A 3 0.64 11.37 11.27
CA THR A 3 -0.51 10.47 11.44
C THR A 3 -1.39 10.92 12.61
N PRO A 4 -2.73 10.81 12.50
CA PRO A 4 -3.61 10.86 13.65
C PRO A 4 -3.24 9.77 14.67
N GLY A 5 -3.56 9.96 15.96
CA GLY A 5 -3.18 9.01 17.02
C GLY A 5 -3.71 7.57 16.85
N SER A 6 -4.73 7.38 16.00
CA SER A 6 -5.27 6.05 15.66
C SER A 6 -4.73 5.46 14.36
N ILE A 7 -3.80 6.15 13.68
CA ILE A 7 -3.12 5.69 12.48
C ILE A 7 -1.64 5.50 12.79
N ALA A 8 -1.11 4.33 12.48
CA ALA A 8 0.28 3.97 12.71
C ALA A 8 0.92 3.38 11.46
N PHE A 9 2.24 3.47 11.36
CA PHE A 9 2.98 2.73 10.33
C PHE A 9 3.12 1.25 10.73
N ILE A 10 2.93 0.35 9.77
CA ILE A 10 3.27 -1.07 9.96
C ILE A 10 4.78 -1.22 9.73
N ALA A 11 5.53 -1.21 10.82
CA ALA A 11 6.98 -1.41 10.79
C ALA A 11 7.40 -2.90 10.86
N ARG A 12 6.48 -3.78 11.28
CA ARG A 12 6.74 -5.22 11.45
C ARG A 12 5.56 -6.02 10.91
N SER A 13 5.83 -6.91 9.97
CA SER A 13 4.87 -7.80 9.32
C SER A 13 5.22 -9.28 9.52
N GLY A 14 5.97 -9.63 10.59
CA GLY A 14 6.29 -11.03 10.90
C GLY A 14 5.09 -11.83 11.45
N ASP A 15 5.24 -13.14 11.59
CA ASP A 15 4.13 -14.06 11.89
C ASP A 15 3.51 -13.88 13.29
N ARG A 16 4.22 -13.21 14.21
CA ARG A 16 3.74 -12.85 15.55
C ARG A 16 3.40 -11.36 15.69
N SER A 17 3.20 -10.66 14.58
CA SER A 17 2.90 -9.22 14.56
C SER A 17 1.41 -8.92 14.73
N PRO A 18 1.05 -7.69 15.14
CA PRO A 18 -0.34 -7.23 15.06
C PRO A 18 -0.95 -7.32 13.66
N TYR A 19 -0.11 -7.23 12.61
CA TYR A 19 -0.56 -7.41 11.22
C TYR A 19 -0.97 -8.87 10.95
N ALA A 20 -0.21 -9.85 11.46
CA ALA A 20 -0.58 -11.26 11.35
C ALA A 20 -1.93 -11.55 12.02
N ALA A 21 -2.15 -11.00 13.22
CA ALA A 21 -3.43 -11.14 13.92
C ALA A 21 -4.59 -10.48 13.16
N PHE A 22 -4.36 -9.33 12.53
CA PHE A 22 -5.34 -8.70 11.64
C PHE A 22 -5.64 -9.56 10.42
N TRP A 23 -4.62 -10.09 9.74
CA TRP A 23 -4.79 -10.96 8.58
C TRP A 23 -5.62 -12.21 8.91
N THR A 24 -5.33 -12.86 10.04
CA THR A 24 -6.12 -14.00 10.53
C THR A 24 -7.57 -13.62 10.75
N ALA A 25 -7.83 -12.48 11.37
CA ALA A 25 -9.20 -12.02 11.60
C ALA A 25 -9.93 -11.67 10.30
N LEU A 26 -9.25 -10.99 9.37
CA LEU A 26 -9.81 -10.64 8.07
C LEU A 26 -10.19 -11.89 7.26
N ASN A 27 -9.34 -12.92 7.24
CA ASN A 27 -9.67 -14.19 6.58
C ASN A 27 -10.85 -14.92 7.22
N SER A 28 -11.07 -14.73 8.52
CA SER A 28 -12.23 -15.33 9.21
C SER A 28 -13.58 -14.72 8.82
N GLU A 29 -13.58 -13.57 8.12
CA GLU A 29 -14.81 -12.94 7.60
C GLU A 29 -15.36 -13.67 6.36
N GLY A 30 -14.62 -14.63 5.79
CA GLY A 30 -15.07 -15.43 4.65
C GLY A 30 -15.00 -14.73 3.29
N ARG A 31 -14.28 -13.59 3.21
CA ARG A 31 -14.03 -12.87 1.95
C ARG A 31 -13.00 -13.64 1.11
N ILE A 32 -13.19 -13.63 -0.21
CA ILE A 32 -12.15 -14.07 -1.15
C ILE A 32 -11.16 -12.90 -1.30
N LEU A 33 -9.92 -13.14 -0.89
CA LEU A 33 -8.83 -12.16 -0.91
C LEU A 33 -7.59 -12.82 -1.53
N ALA A 34 -6.80 -12.07 -2.30
CA ALA A 34 -5.44 -12.50 -2.59
C ALA A 34 -4.65 -12.65 -1.27
N ASP A 35 -3.74 -13.61 -1.20
CA ASP A 35 -2.93 -13.78 0.00
C ASP A 35 -2.04 -12.55 0.22
N GLN A 36 -2.28 -11.88 1.33
CA GLN A 36 -1.54 -10.70 1.78
C GLN A 36 -0.93 -10.95 3.16
N GLY A 37 -0.76 -12.21 3.53
CA GLY A 37 -0.26 -12.59 4.83
C GLY A 37 1.14 -12.05 5.15
N PRO A 38 1.60 -12.23 6.40
CA PRO A 38 2.91 -11.82 6.89
C PRO A 38 4.09 -12.11 5.96
N GLU A 39 4.12 -13.28 5.33
CA GLU A 39 5.15 -13.67 4.37
C GLU A 39 5.12 -12.80 3.11
N ILE A 40 3.96 -12.70 2.45
CA ILE A 40 3.78 -11.91 1.23
C ILE A 40 4.07 -10.43 1.49
N MET A 41 3.60 -9.88 2.62
CA MET A 41 3.88 -8.50 3.00
C MET A 41 5.38 -8.29 3.23
N ARG A 42 6.10 -9.21 3.91
CA ARG A 42 7.56 -9.12 4.06
C ARG A 42 8.27 -9.15 2.72
N TRP A 43 7.88 -10.06 1.83
CA TRP A 43 8.45 -10.17 0.49
C TRP A 43 8.29 -8.86 -0.29
N ARG A 44 7.08 -8.29 -0.33
CA ARG A 44 6.80 -7.03 -1.04
C ARG A 44 7.56 -5.83 -0.48
N MET A 45 7.81 -5.80 0.83
CA MET A 45 8.58 -4.75 1.50
C MET A 45 10.09 -4.94 1.36
N ALA A 46 10.55 -6.08 0.86
CA ALA A 46 11.96 -6.45 0.73
C ALA A 46 12.48 -6.35 -0.72
N ASP A 47 11.66 -5.88 -1.67
CA ASP A 47 12.03 -5.71 -3.06
C ASP A 47 13.24 -4.75 -3.20
N PRO A 48 14.40 -5.26 -3.68
CA PRO A 48 15.63 -4.48 -3.75
C PRO A 48 15.61 -3.39 -4.84
N ASP A 49 14.68 -3.48 -5.80
CA ASP A 49 14.58 -2.54 -6.92
C ASP A 49 13.71 -1.32 -6.57
N GLN A 50 13.12 -1.29 -5.37
CA GLN A 50 12.38 -0.13 -4.87
C GLN A 50 13.33 1.02 -4.52
N THR A 51 13.13 2.15 -5.20
CA THR A 51 13.84 3.40 -4.88
C THR A 51 13.33 4.04 -3.58
N LEU A 52 12.04 3.89 -3.31
CA LEU A 52 11.38 4.33 -2.08
C LEU A 52 10.56 3.18 -1.51
N LYS A 53 10.63 3.00 -0.19
CA LYS A 53 9.82 1.99 0.50
C LYS A 53 8.33 2.32 0.37
N PRO A 54 7.47 1.30 0.16
CA PRO A 54 6.03 1.46 0.26
C PRO A 54 5.63 1.98 1.65
N ILE A 55 4.56 2.76 1.67
CA ILE A 55 3.92 3.24 2.88
C ILE A 55 2.85 2.23 3.25
N VAL A 56 3.00 1.62 4.42
CA VAL A 56 2.00 0.72 5.00
C VAL A 56 1.44 1.36 6.25
N LEU A 57 0.16 1.74 6.21
CA LEU A 57 -0.55 2.32 7.34
C LEU A 57 -1.50 1.29 7.93
N ALA A 58 -1.67 1.34 9.24
CA ALA A 58 -2.67 0.62 9.99
C ALA A 58 -3.60 1.61 10.68
N LYS A 59 -4.91 1.34 10.62
CA LYS A 59 -5.89 1.90 11.55
C LYS A 59 -5.92 1.00 12.78
N VAL A 60 -5.69 1.60 13.93
CA VAL A 60 -5.62 0.92 15.22
C VAL A 60 -6.82 1.32 16.06
N SER A 61 -7.44 0.34 16.71
CA SER A 61 -8.43 0.53 17.77
C SER A 61 -8.02 -0.30 18.98
N GLY A 62 -7.78 0.38 20.11
CA GLY A 62 -7.13 -0.24 21.27
C GLY A 62 -5.74 -0.77 20.88
N ASN A 63 -5.53 -2.08 21.02
CA ASN A 63 -4.29 -2.77 20.67
C ASN A 63 -4.39 -3.64 19.40
N ARG A 64 -5.44 -3.43 18.59
CA ARG A 64 -5.73 -4.24 17.40
C ARG A 64 -5.71 -3.37 16.15
N ILE A 65 -5.10 -3.90 15.08
CA ILE A 65 -5.26 -3.35 13.74
C ILE A 65 -6.65 -3.75 13.23
N ILE A 66 -7.44 -2.76 12.80
CA ILE A 66 -8.80 -2.96 12.28
C ILE A 66 -8.93 -2.62 10.79
N GLY A 67 -7.86 -2.09 10.21
CA GLY A 67 -7.73 -1.89 8.78
C GLY A 67 -6.33 -1.47 8.42
N TYR A 68 -5.98 -1.57 7.14
CA TYR A 68 -4.68 -1.21 6.64
C TYR A 68 -4.78 -0.60 5.24
N ALA A 69 -3.77 0.18 4.87
CA ALA A 69 -3.59 0.67 3.52
C ALA A 69 -2.13 0.53 3.11
N LEU A 70 -1.90 0.08 1.88
CA LEU A 70 -0.60 -0.01 1.23
C LEU A 70 -0.58 0.99 0.08
N ALA A 71 0.42 1.87 0.09
CA ALA A 71 0.62 2.85 -0.98
C ALA A 71 2.09 2.93 -1.40
N GLN A 72 2.34 3.30 -2.64
CA GLN A 72 3.67 3.38 -3.23
C GLN A 72 3.80 4.63 -4.10
N MET A 73 4.96 5.28 -4.02
CA MET A 73 5.28 6.38 -4.92
C MET A 73 5.55 5.82 -6.32
N ASN A 74 4.86 6.36 -7.32
CA ASN A 74 4.90 5.90 -8.71
C ASN A 74 4.96 7.09 -9.68
N LYS A 75 5.40 6.82 -10.92
CA LYS A 75 5.18 7.68 -12.08
C LYS A 75 4.35 6.96 -13.14
N GLY A 76 3.25 7.55 -13.60
CA GLY A 76 2.47 6.99 -14.71
C GLY A 76 3.22 6.98 -16.04
N SER A 77 4.13 7.95 -16.25
CA SER A 77 5.01 8.02 -17.42
C SER A 77 6.32 8.74 -17.09
N SER A 78 7.26 8.82 -18.06
CA SER A 78 8.54 9.52 -17.87
C SER A 78 8.39 11.01 -17.59
N ILE A 79 7.34 11.63 -18.13
CA ILE A 79 7.10 13.09 -18.07
C ILE A 79 6.08 13.50 -17.01
N GLU A 80 5.30 12.56 -16.49
CA GLU A 80 4.32 12.86 -15.44
C GLU A 80 4.99 13.12 -14.09
N PRO A 81 4.40 13.99 -13.25
CA PRO A 81 4.86 14.17 -11.89
C PRO A 81 4.64 12.88 -11.07
N PRO A 82 5.46 12.64 -10.04
CA PRO A 82 5.21 11.56 -9.08
C PRO A 82 3.81 11.64 -8.48
N LEU A 83 3.22 10.48 -8.25
CA LEU A 83 1.95 10.31 -7.55
C LEU A 83 2.07 9.22 -6.50
N LEU A 84 1.18 9.22 -5.53
CA LEU A 84 1.05 8.18 -4.52
C LEU A 84 -0.07 7.23 -4.96
N ASP A 85 0.29 6.04 -5.44
CA ASP A 85 -0.67 4.99 -5.78
C ASP A 85 -1.01 4.19 -4.54
N VAL A 86 -2.29 4.11 -4.22
CA VAL A 86 -2.84 3.19 -3.23
C VAL A 86 -3.03 1.84 -3.91
N ILE A 87 -2.24 0.86 -3.48
CA ILE A 87 -2.21 -0.49 -4.01
C ILE A 87 -3.23 -1.36 -3.29
N ASP A 88 -3.43 -1.09 -2.00
CA ASP A 88 -4.48 -1.75 -1.25
C ASP A 88 -5.04 -0.89 -0.12
N ALA A 89 -6.30 -1.15 0.22
CA ALA A 89 -6.98 -0.58 1.38
C ALA A 89 -8.10 -1.53 1.82
N ILE A 90 -7.90 -2.19 2.95
CA ILE A 90 -8.85 -3.18 3.48
C ILE A 90 -9.06 -2.94 4.97
N ALA A 91 -10.32 -3.06 5.40
CA ALA A 91 -10.71 -3.01 6.80
C ALA A 91 -11.58 -4.21 7.14
N LEU A 92 -11.64 -4.51 8.44
CA LEU A 92 -12.61 -5.46 8.99
C LEU A 92 -14.03 -4.91 8.81
N ALA A 93 -15.00 -5.81 8.72
CA ALA A 93 -16.41 -5.47 8.48
C ALA A 93 -16.97 -4.51 9.54
N GLU A 94 -16.56 -4.64 10.80
CA GLU A 94 -16.99 -3.73 11.88
C GLU A 94 -16.39 -2.32 11.80
N ALA A 95 -15.36 -2.11 10.97
CA ALA A 95 -14.49 -0.94 10.99
C ALA A 95 -14.75 0.04 9.86
N ALA A 96 -16.02 0.46 9.68
CA ALA A 96 -16.45 1.29 8.54
C ALA A 96 -15.66 2.61 8.35
N THR A 97 -15.10 3.21 9.42
CA THR A 97 -14.33 4.47 9.31
C THR A 97 -12.85 4.26 8.97
N ALA A 98 -12.34 3.03 9.01
CA ALA A 98 -10.90 2.77 8.86
C ALA A 98 -10.39 3.20 7.48
N ILE A 99 -11.06 2.78 6.41
CA ILE A 99 -10.66 3.12 5.03
C ILE A 99 -10.63 4.64 4.80
N PRO A 100 -11.71 5.42 5.05
CA PRO A 100 -11.67 6.85 4.78
C PRO A 100 -10.61 7.57 5.63
N GLU A 101 -10.36 7.15 6.87
CA GLU A 101 -9.29 7.74 7.68
C GLU A 101 -7.88 7.42 7.17
N LEU A 102 -7.65 6.18 6.72
CA LEU A 102 -6.39 5.76 6.12
C LEU A 102 -6.11 6.53 4.83
N ILE A 103 -7.08 6.57 3.92
CA ILE A 103 -6.95 7.29 2.65
C ILE A 103 -6.84 8.80 2.87
N GLY A 104 -7.62 9.36 3.81
CA GLY A 104 -7.50 10.76 4.21
C GLY A 104 -6.10 11.09 4.69
N THR A 105 -5.51 10.24 5.54
CA THR A 105 -4.13 10.40 6.01
C THR A 105 -3.12 10.39 4.87
N LEU A 106 -3.28 9.51 3.87
CA LEU A 106 -2.42 9.50 2.68
C LEU A 106 -2.57 10.78 1.85
N ILE A 107 -3.80 11.27 1.65
CA ILE A 107 -4.10 12.51 0.93
C ILE A 107 -3.45 13.72 1.61
N ASP A 108 -3.64 13.86 2.93
CA ASP A 108 -3.14 14.99 3.70
C ASP A 108 -1.61 15.07 3.69
N ASN A 109 -0.94 13.93 3.51
CA ASN A 109 0.51 13.84 3.47
C ASN A 109 1.12 13.78 2.08
N ALA A 110 0.34 13.56 1.03
CA ALA A 110 0.84 13.28 -0.32
C ALA A 110 1.82 14.36 -0.82
N ARG A 111 1.47 15.64 -0.64
CA ARG A 111 2.32 16.76 -1.05
C ARG A 111 3.64 16.81 -0.28
N LEU A 112 3.62 16.50 1.02
CA LEU A 112 4.82 16.50 1.88
C LEU A 112 5.83 15.43 1.45
N ILE A 113 5.36 14.33 0.87
CA ILE A 113 6.21 13.24 0.36
C ILE A 113 6.51 13.35 -1.14
N GLY A 114 6.18 14.50 -1.75
CA GLY A 114 6.50 14.79 -3.15
C GLY A 114 5.52 14.24 -4.19
N ALA A 115 4.35 13.74 -3.77
CA ALA A 115 3.29 13.32 -4.69
C ALA A 115 2.43 14.52 -5.13
N ALA A 116 2.20 14.63 -6.44
CA ALA A 116 1.28 15.62 -7.01
C ALA A 116 -0.19 15.25 -6.77
N LYS A 117 -0.49 13.95 -6.64
CA LYS A 117 -1.84 13.42 -6.36
C LYS A 117 -1.77 12.06 -5.67
N VAL A 118 -2.87 11.66 -5.04
CA VAL A 118 -3.12 10.28 -4.60
C VAL A 118 -4.06 9.63 -5.61
N ARG A 119 -3.77 8.39 -6.00
CA ARG A 119 -4.58 7.63 -6.96
C ARG A 119 -4.90 6.25 -6.40
N MET A 120 -6.11 5.77 -6.67
CA MET A 120 -6.49 4.36 -6.58
C MET A 120 -6.76 3.90 -8.00
N GLN A 121 -6.03 2.89 -8.49
CA GLN A 121 -6.17 2.40 -9.86
C GLN A 121 -7.53 1.74 -10.10
N MET A 122 -8.03 1.02 -9.10
CA MET A 122 -9.29 0.30 -9.14
C MET A 122 -10.03 0.53 -7.82
N VAL A 123 -11.34 0.75 -7.92
CA VAL A 123 -12.23 0.97 -6.79
C VAL A 123 -13.48 0.13 -7.03
N SER A 124 -13.78 -0.80 -6.13
CA SER A 124 -15.04 -1.56 -6.15
C SER A 124 -16.22 -0.70 -5.68
N PRO A 125 -17.48 -1.06 -5.99
CA PRO A 125 -18.65 -0.34 -5.47
C PRO A 125 -18.67 -0.23 -3.94
N ASP A 126 -18.26 -1.29 -3.23
CA ASP A 126 -18.18 -1.29 -1.76
C ASP A 126 -17.11 -0.32 -1.26
N LEU A 127 -15.92 -0.34 -1.89
CA LEU A 127 -14.85 0.57 -1.54
C LEU A 127 -15.26 2.02 -1.80
N LEU A 128 -15.95 2.29 -2.92
CA LEU A 128 -16.48 3.61 -3.24
C LEU A 128 -17.46 4.10 -2.16
N THR A 129 -18.28 3.18 -1.63
CA THR A 129 -19.24 3.45 -0.57
C THR A 129 -18.51 3.77 0.75
N LEU A 130 -17.50 2.98 1.12
CA LEU A 130 -16.68 3.20 2.32
C LEU A 130 -15.87 4.51 2.26
N LEU A 131 -15.41 4.91 1.08
CA LEU A 131 -14.71 6.20 0.89
C LEU A 131 -15.63 7.41 1.13
N GLY A 132 -16.94 7.23 0.93
CA GLY A 132 -17.95 8.23 1.26
C GLY A 132 -17.63 9.63 0.70
N PRO A 133 -17.53 10.68 1.54
CA PRO A 133 -17.23 12.04 1.08
C PRO A 133 -15.91 12.19 0.31
N LEU A 134 -14.91 11.32 0.55
CA LEU A 134 -13.64 11.38 -0.18
C LEU A 134 -13.84 11.08 -1.67
N ALA A 135 -14.72 10.13 -1.99
CA ALA A 135 -15.02 9.77 -3.38
C ALA A 135 -15.59 10.95 -4.17
N ARG A 136 -16.41 11.81 -3.55
CA ARG A 136 -16.99 13.00 -4.20
C ARG A 136 -15.96 14.04 -4.63
N ARG A 137 -14.78 14.05 -4.01
CA ARG A 137 -13.67 14.96 -4.35
C ARG A 137 -12.71 14.33 -5.36
N ALA A 138 -12.81 13.03 -5.59
CA ALA A 138 -11.95 12.31 -6.52
C ALA A 138 -12.35 12.61 -7.97
N ARG A 139 -11.35 12.62 -8.85
CA ARG A 139 -11.59 12.64 -10.29
C ARG A 139 -11.53 11.22 -10.81
N HIS A 140 -12.50 10.84 -11.63
CA HIS A 140 -12.46 9.59 -12.38
C HIS A 140 -11.48 9.76 -13.52
N GLU A 141 -10.26 9.31 -13.30
CA GLU A 141 -9.28 9.16 -14.36
C GLU A 141 -9.58 7.83 -15.03
N GLY A 142 -10.11 7.87 -16.26
CA GLY A 142 -10.30 6.65 -17.04
C GLY A 142 -8.98 5.88 -17.19
N GLY A 143 -9.07 4.64 -17.62
CA GLY A 143 -7.88 3.82 -17.80
C GLY A 143 -8.23 2.35 -17.93
N TRP A 144 -7.23 1.57 -18.33
CA TRP A 144 -7.34 0.12 -18.44
C TRP A 144 -6.65 -0.50 -17.22
N GLY A 145 -7.44 -0.91 -16.22
CA GLY A 145 -6.93 -1.75 -15.16
C GLY A 145 -6.61 -3.13 -15.74
N HIS A 146 -5.33 -3.48 -15.86
CA HIS A 146 -4.91 -4.78 -16.38
C HIS A 146 -5.10 -5.85 -15.31
N ALA A 147 -6.23 -6.53 -15.36
CA ALA A 147 -6.36 -7.94 -14.98
C ALA A 147 -7.74 -8.47 -15.37
N HIS A 148 -7.75 -9.76 -15.59
CA HIS A 148 -8.93 -10.53 -15.87
C HIS A 148 -9.03 -11.57 -14.76
N VAL A 149 -10.15 -11.55 -14.05
CA VAL A 149 -10.50 -12.61 -13.12
C VAL A 149 -11.66 -13.37 -13.75
N ARG A 150 -11.58 -14.69 -13.68
CA ARG A 150 -12.64 -15.59 -14.12
C ARG A 150 -12.98 -16.50 -12.96
N PHE A 151 -14.25 -16.52 -12.61
CA PHE A 151 -14.79 -17.47 -11.65
C PHE A 151 -15.29 -18.71 -12.38
N ASN A 152 -14.94 -19.89 -11.87
CA ASN A 152 -15.51 -21.15 -12.36
C ASN A 152 -16.96 -21.32 -11.87
N ASP A 153 -17.25 -20.82 -10.67
CA ASP A 153 -18.60 -20.69 -10.11
C ASP A 153 -18.92 -19.21 -9.93
N ALA A 154 -19.95 -18.73 -10.62
CA ALA A 154 -20.34 -17.32 -10.57
C ALA A 154 -20.76 -16.86 -9.16
N ALA A 155 -21.27 -17.76 -8.31
CA ALA A 155 -21.65 -17.43 -6.93
C ALA A 155 -20.45 -16.98 -6.09
N MET A 156 -19.23 -17.41 -6.44
CA MET A 156 -18.01 -16.99 -5.75
C MET A 156 -17.72 -15.49 -5.94
N ALA A 157 -18.22 -14.87 -7.01
CA ALA A 157 -17.99 -13.45 -7.26
C ALA A 157 -18.62 -12.56 -6.17
N GLU A 158 -19.64 -13.03 -5.45
CA GLU A 158 -20.29 -12.28 -4.36
C GLU A 158 -19.38 -12.10 -3.14
N PHE A 159 -18.37 -12.95 -2.97
CA PHE A 159 -17.44 -12.91 -1.84
C PHE A 159 -16.13 -12.16 -2.16
N TRP A 160 -15.96 -11.70 -3.40
CA TRP A 160 -14.75 -11.01 -3.86
C TRP A 160 -15.03 -9.54 -4.18
N SER A 161 -14.12 -8.67 -3.74
CA SER A 161 -14.13 -7.25 -4.08
C SER A 161 -12.73 -6.90 -4.58
N PRO A 162 -12.56 -6.47 -5.83
CA PRO A 162 -11.25 -6.35 -6.44
C PRO A 162 -10.43 -5.21 -5.82
N THR A 163 -9.15 -5.47 -5.58
CA THR A 163 -8.16 -4.44 -5.22
C THR A 163 -7.01 -4.43 -6.24
N PRO A 164 -6.24 -3.33 -6.37
CA PRO A 164 -5.03 -3.35 -7.20
C PRO A 164 -4.01 -4.41 -6.77
N PHE A 165 -4.05 -4.86 -5.51
CA PHE A 165 -3.20 -5.94 -5.01
C PHE A 165 -3.45 -7.26 -5.75
N ASP A 166 -4.70 -7.59 -6.06
CA ASP A 166 -5.10 -8.84 -6.74
C ASP A 166 -4.49 -8.99 -8.15
N ARG A 167 -3.90 -7.92 -8.69
CA ARG A 167 -3.49 -7.80 -10.10
C ARG A 167 -1.98 -7.66 -10.28
N ASP A 168 -1.20 -7.88 -9.23
CA ASP A 168 0.23 -7.58 -9.20
C ASP A 168 0.56 -6.15 -9.65
N TYR A 169 -0.41 -5.22 -9.51
CA TYR A 169 -0.29 -3.89 -10.08
C TYR A 169 0.94 -3.14 -9.57
N GLY A 170 1.30 -3.39 -8.31
CA GLY A 170 2.52 -2.88 -7.68
C GLY A 170 3.81 -3.15 -8.46
N ILE A 171 3.88 -4.28 -9.18
CA ILE A 171 5.06 -4.68 -9.97
C ILE A 171 5.14 -3.88 -11.28
N CYS A 172 4.00 -3.46 -11.83
CA CYS A 172 3.94 -2.64 -13.04
C CYS A 172 4.20 -1.15 -12.79
N LEU A 173 4.38 -0.74 -11.52
CA LEU A 173 4.64 0.64 -11.18
C LEU A 173 6.07 1.02 -11.56
N ARG A 174 6.21 2.22 -12.11
CA ARG A 174 7.51 2.83 -12.35
C ARG A 174 7.96 3.54 -11.07
N SER A 175 8.97 2.98 -10.42
CA SER A 175 9.65 3.62 -9.29
C SER A 175 10.01 5.08 -9.60
N VAL A 176 9.72 5.97 -8.65
CA VAL A 176 10.16 7.37 -8.76
C VAL A 176 11.68 7.44 -8.61
N PRO A 177 12.39 8.37 -9.27
CA PRO A 177 13.82 8.55 -9.01
C PRO A 177 14.07 8.82 -7.53
N GLU A 178 15.17 8.29 -6.99
CA GLU A 178 15.58 8.63 -5.62
C GLU A 178 15.76 10.16 -5.50
N PRO A 179 15.26 10.79 -4.41
CA PRO A 179 15.49 12.21 -4.17
C PRO A 179 17.00 12.53 -4.19
N MET A 180 17.37 13.58 -4.92
CA MET A 180 18.74 14.11 -4.94
C MET A 180 19.16 14.52 -3.51
N GLY A 181 19.85 13.62 -2.82
CA GLY A 181 20.20 13.73 -1.40
C GLY A 181 20.41 12.36 -0.74
N SER A 182 19.66 11.35 -1.18
CA SER A 182 19.81 9.93 -0.79
C SER A 182 21.08 9.30 -1.37
N ALA A 183 21.33 9.51 -2.67
CA ALA A 183 22.43 8.89 -3.40
C ALA A 183 23.83 9.30 -2.90
N ARG A 184 23.98 10.50 -2.31
CA ARG A 184 25.26 10.97 -1.74
C ARG A 184 25.69 10.17 -0.51
N ALA A 185 24.78 9.48 0.18
CA ALA A 185 25.11 8.67 1.35
C ALA A 185 25.64 7.26 0.99
N ARG A 186 25.48 6.79 -0.25
CA ARG A 186 25.92 5.44 -0.68
C ARG A 186 27.32 5.40 -1.29
N VAL A 187 27.93 6.55 -1.60
CA VAL A 187 29.30 6.59 -2.15
C VAL A 187 30.27 7.01 -1.06
N SER A 188 30.70 6.05 -0.25
CA SER A 188 32.02 6.06 0.39
C SER A 188 32.50 4.62 0.57
N PRO A 189 33.16 4.02 -0.43
CA PRO A 189 34.01 2.86 -0.18
C PRO A 189 35.32 3.39 0.41
N ALA A 190 35.44 3.37 1.74
CA ALA A 190 36.75 3.48 2.37
C ALA A 190 37.50 2.17 2.08
N PHE A 191 38.35 2.18 1.04
CA PHE A 191 39.46 1.23 0.96
C PHE A 191 40.40 1.51 2.13
N ALA A 192 40.17 0.83 3.25
CA ALA A 192 41.19 0.69 4.27
C ALA A 192 42.19 -0.36 3.78
N LYS A 193 43.37 0.11 3.39
CA LYS A 193 44.56 -0.71 3.13
C LYS A 193 44.89 -1.48 4.41
N GLU A 194 44.80 -2.80 4.38
CA GLU A 194 45.51 -3.63 5.35
C GLU A 194 46.82 -4.09 4.68
N LYS A 195 47.92 -3.47 5.12
CA LYS A 195 49.27 -3.92 4.79
C LYS A 195 49.50 -5.23 5.55
N ALA A 196 49.76 -6.30 4.82
CA ALA A 196 50.43 -7.47 5.37
C ALA A 196 51.80 -7.04 5.93
N SER A 197 52.05 -7.35 7.20
CA SER A 197 53.39 -7.40 7.78
C SER A 197 53.42 -8.52 8.83
N ILE A 198 54.19 -9.56 8.47
CA ILE A 198 54.84 -10.63 9.25
C ILE A 198 53.93 -11.62 9.96
#